data_AF-A0A9X7NQQ8-F1
#
_entry.id   AF-A0A9X7NQQ8-F1
#
_cell.length_a   1.000
_cell.length_b   1.000
_cell.length_c   1.000
_cell.angle_alpha   90.00
_cell.angle_beta   90.00
_cell.angle_gamma   90.00
#
_symmetry.space_group_name_H-M   'P 1'
#
loop_
_entity.id
_entity.type
_entity.pdbx_description
1 polymer ?
#
loop_
_entity_poly.entity_id
_entity_poly.type
_entity_poly.pdbx_seq_one_letter_code
_entity_poly.pdbx_strand_id
1 'polypeptide(L)' 'MILEPLKQLRRLDPYEVDALDAGMDAVGDFLEQIGKTDFSEMDELEVRMLVKTAWMGCSDGIRTLVREQVPPF' A
#
# COMPACT_ATOMS: atom_id res chain seq x y z
N MET A 1 19.12 25.28 -5.46
CA MET A 1 19.30 24.28 -4.39
C MET A 1 17.97 23.56 -4.22
N ILE A 2 17.76 22.44 -4.91
CA ILE A 2 16.48 21.67 -4.96
C ILE A 2 16.75 20.19 -4.59
N LEU A 3 17.78 19.92 -3.77
CA LEU A 3 18.17 18.54 -3.44
C LEU A 3 17.98 18.19 -1.95
N GLU A 4 17.91 19.17 -1.05
CA GLU A 4 17.69 18.92 0.39
C GLU A 4 16.31 18.32 0.75
N PRO A 5 15.18 18.65 0.11
CA PRO A 5 13.89 18.03 0.46
C PRO A 5 13.82 16.55 0.08
N LEU A 6 14.63 16.10 -0.88
CA LEU A 6 14.60 14.72 -1.36
C LEU A 6 15.18 13.73 -0.34
N LYS A 7 15.98 14.18 0.64
CA LYS A 7 16.56 13.30 1.67
C LYS A 7 15.62 13.00 2.83
N GLN A 8 14.52 13.75 2.98
CA GLN A 8 13.45 13.43 3.94
C GLN A 8 12.41 12.44 3.36
N LEU A 9 12.51 12.06 2.07
CA LEU A 9 11.45 11.39 1.29
C LEU A 9 11.32 9.87 1.44
N ARG A 10 11.76 9.23 2.53
CA ARG A 10 11.66 7.75 2.51
C ARG A 10 11.50 7.04 3.84
N ARG A 11 10.81 7.65 4.78
CA ARG A 11 10.34 6.93 5.96
C ARG A 11 8.83 7.13 6.06
N LEU A 12 8.12 6.01 6.07
CA LEU A 12 6.70 6.00 6.36
C LEU A 12 6.49 6.52 7.78
N ASP A 13 5.55 7.43 7.96
CA ASP A 13 5.10 7.83 9.29
C ASP A 13 4.37 6.67 10.00
N PRO A 14 4.12 6.73 11.32
CA PRO A 14 3.50 5.64 12.05
C PRO A 14 2.14 5.19 11.47
N TYR A 15 1.30 6.11 11.01
CA TYR A 15 0.03 5.78 10.38
C TYR A 15 0.22 5.09 9.03
N GLU A 16 1.20 5.54 8.24
CA GLU A 16 1.54 4.93 6.97
C GLU A 16 2.09 3.50 7.14
N VAL A 17 2.80 3.22 8.24
CA VAL A 17 3.27 1.87 8.55
C VAL A 17 2.13 0.98 9.03
N ASP A 18 1.23 1.47 9.90
CA ASP A 18 0.00 0.76 10.27
C ASP A 18 -0.87 0.41 9.06
N ALA A 19 -0.97 1.35 8.11
CA ALA A 19 -1.76 1.14 6.92
C ALA A 19 -1.18 0.09 5.96
N LEU A 20 0.05 -0.40 6.18
CA LEU A 20 0.61 -1.49 5.38
C LEU A 20 -0.20 -2.78 5.52
N ASP A 21 -0.81 -3.04 6.68
CA ASP A 21 -1.63 -4.23 6.90
C ASP A 21 -2.85 -4.23 5.96
N ALA A 22 -3.55 -3.10 5.86
CA ALA A 22 -4.66 -2.93 4.92
C ALA A 22 -4.22 -3.05 3.44
N GLY A 23 -3.01 -2.58 3.13
CA GLY A 23 -2.41 -2.78 1.81
C GLY A 23 -2.10 -4.25 1.51
N MET A 24 -1.58 -4.98 2.51
CA MET A 24 -1.28 -6.40 2.40
C MET A 24 -2.54 -7.24 2.22
N ASP A 25 -3.59 -6.97 3.00
CA ASP A 25 -4.89 -7.65 2.86
C ASP A 25 -5.47 -7.45 1.47
N ALA A 26 -5.49 -6.20 0.98
CA ALA A 26 -5.99 -5.88 -0.36
C ALA A 26 -5.21 -6.59 -1.47
N VAL A 27 -3.88 -6.71 -1.33
CA VAL A 27 -3.05 -7.47 -2.28
C VAL A 27 -3.35 -8.96 -2.19
N GLY A 28 -3.51 -9.51 -1.00
CA GLY A 28 -3.88 -10.91 -0.79
C GLY A 28 -5.18 -11.27 -1.50
N ASP A 29 -6.23 -10.47 -1.29
CA ASP A 29 -7.53 -10.64 -1.94
C ASP A 29 -7.41 -10.58 -3.47
N PHE A 30 -6.62 -9.65 -4.00
CA PHE A 30 -6.41 -9.51 -5.44
C PHE A 30 -5.66 -10.71 -6.03
N LEU A 31 -4.61 -11.20 -5.35
CA LEU A 31 -3.86 -12.38 -5.75
C LEU A 31 -4.73 -13.64 -5.77
N GLU A 32 -5.57 -13.82 -4.74
CA GLU A 32 -6.56 -14.89 -4.68
C GLU A 32 -7.56 -14.79 -5.84
N GLN A 33 -8.07 -13.60 -6.13
CA GLN A 33 -9.02 -13.35 -7.20
C GLN A 33 -8.46 -13.73 -8.59
N ILE A 34 -7.20 -13.42 -8.86
CA ILE A 34 -6.56 -13.73 -10.15
C ILE A 34 -5.90 -15.12 -10.18
N GLY A 35 -5.85 -15.81 -9.03
CA GLY A 35 -5.27 -17.15 -8.90
C GLY A 35 -3.76 -17.20 -9.12
N LYS A 36 -3.03 -16.15 -8.71
CA LYS A 36 -1.57 -16.03 -8.90
C LYS A 36 -0.89 -15.65 -7.60
N THR A 37 0.40 -15.96 -7.47
CA THR A 37 1.16 -15.64 -6.25
C THR A 37 2.48 -14.94 -6.51
N ASP A 38 2.93 -14.89 -7.78
CA ASP A 38 4.21 -14.33 -8.17
C ASP A 38 4.06 -13.30 -9.31
N PHE A 39 4.81 -12.21 -9.25
CA PHE A 39 4.86 -11.19 -10.31
C PHE A 39 5.27 -11.76 -11.68
N SER A 40 6.09 -12.81 -11.71
CA SER A 40 6.51 -13.48 -12.94
C SER A 40 5.36 -14.23 -13.65
N GLU A 41 4.26 -14.50 -12.94
CA GLU A 41 3.04 -15.12 -13.50
C GLU A 41 2.08 -14.07 -14.09
N MET A 42 2.36 -12.79 -13.86
CA MET A 42 1.47 -11.68 -14.20
C MET A 42 1.84 -11.01 -15.52
N ASP A 43 0.84 -10.60 -16.28
CA ASP A 43 1.00 -9.69 -17.39
C ASP A 43 1.16 -8.23 -16.91
N GLU A 44 1.53 -7.35 -17.83
CA GLU A 44 1.81 -5.94 -17.52
C GLU A 44 0.61 -5.20 -16.91
N LEU A 45 -0.62 -5.58 -17.26
CA LEU A 45 -1.83 -4.98 -16.72
C LEU A 45 -2.08 -5.47 -15.30
N GLU A 46 -1.96 -6.78 -15.06
CA GLU A 46 -2.11 -7.41 -13.75
C GLU A 46 -1.10 -6.84 -12.74
N VAL A 47 0.16 -6.67 -13.13
CA VAL A 47 1.20 -6.03 -12.30
C VAL A 47 0.79 -4.61 -11.90
N ARG A 48 0.30 -3.81 -12.85
CA ARG A 48 -0.17 -2.44 -12.57
C ARG A 48 -1.36 -2.43 -11.64
N MET A 49 -2.28 -3.38 -11.81
CA MET A 49 -3.46 -3.51 -10.96
C MET A 49 -3.07 -3.92 -9.55
N LEU A 50 -2.10 -4.84 -9.38
CA LEU A 50 -1.59 -5.21 -8.06
C LEU A 50 -0.97 -4.02 -7.34
N VAL A 51 -0.10 -3.26 -8.01
CA VAL A 51 0.52 -2.05 -7.42
C VAL A 51 -0.53 -1.01 -7.06
N LYS A 52 -1.53 -0.81 -7.92
CA LYS A 52 -2.67 0.08 -7.65
C LYS A 52 -3.45 -0.40 -6.42
N THR A 53 -3.73 -1.70 -6.33
CA THR A 53 -4.47 -2.30 -5.20
C THR A 53 -3.71 -2.09 -3.89
N ALA A 54 -2.40 -2.34 -3.86
CA ALA A 54 -1.56 -2.08 -2.70
C ALA A 54 -1.64 -0.61 -2.26
N TRP A 55 -1.49 0.31 -3.22
CA TRP A 55 -1.57 1.76 -2.94
C TRP A 55 -2.94 2.17 -2.39
N MET A 56 -4.01 1.67 -2.99
CA MET A 56 -5.37 1.98 -2.57
C MET A 56 -5.66 1.41 -1.18
N GLY A 57 -5.25 0.16 -0.90
CA GLY A 57 -5.39 -0.47 0.41
C GLY A 57 -4.72 0.34 1.52
N CYS A 58 -3.46 0.76 1.32
CA CYS A 58 -2.79 1.66 2.27
C CYS A 58 -3.54 2.99 2.42
N SER A 59 -3.96 3.61 1.32
CA SER A 59 -4.68 4.88 1.38
C SER A 59 -6.01 4.77 2.14
N ASP A 60 -6.71 3.64 2.03
CA ASP A 60 -7.98 3.41 2.73
C ASP A 60 -7.75 3.03 4.19
N GLY A 61 -6.66 2.33 4.50
CA GLY A 61 -6.17 2.11 5.87
C GLY A 61 -5.95 3.43 6.62
N ILE A 62 -5.18 4.36 6.02
CA ILE A 62 -4.94 5.70 6.60
C ILE A 62 -6.27 6.44 6.84
N ARG A 63 -7.18 6.44 5.86
CA ARG A 63 -8.49 7.09 6.00
C ARG A 63 -9.32 6.49 7.12
N THR A 64 -9.18 5.20 7.37
CA THR A 64 -9.87 4.50 8.45
C THR A 64 -9.30 4.87 9.80
N LEU A 65 -7.98 4.80 9.98
CA LEU A 65 -7.30 5.21 11.21
C LEU A 65 -7.64 6.65 11.61
N VAL A 66 -7.60 7.58 10.65
CA VAL A 66 -7.95 8.99 10.88
C VAL A 66 -9.42 9.18 11.26
N ARG A 67 -10.33 8.50 10.55
CA ARG A 67 -11.78 8.61 10.80
C ARG A 67 -12.17 8.04 12.15
N GLU A 68 -11.53 6.94 12.55
CA GLU A 68 -11.80 6.25 13.81
C GLU A 68 -11.00 6.81 14.98
N GLN A 69 -10.16 7.81 14.73
CA GLN A 69 -9.25 8.42 15.72
C GLN A 69 -8.38 7.37 16.43
N VAL A 70 -8.02 6.31 15.70
CA VAL A 70 -7.16 5.25 16.20
C VAL A 70 -5.73 5.79 16.21
N PRO A 71 -5.07 5.87 17.37
CA PRO A 71 -3.64 6.19 17.41
C PRO A 71 -2.86 5.06 16.73
N PRO A 72 -1.78 5.38 15.99
CA PRO A 72 -0.92 4.37 15.42
C PRO A 72 -0.17 3.63 16.55
N PHE A 73 0.37 2.45 16.27
CA PHE A 73 1.08 1.62 17.26
C PHE A 73 2.20 2.35 18.03
#